data_AF-A0A4Q5HKX7-F1
#
_entry.id   AF-A0A4Q5HKX7-F1
#
_cell.length_a   1.000
_cell.length_b   1.000
_cell.length_c   1.000
_cell.angle_alpha   90.00
_cell.angle_beta   90.00
_cell.angle_gamma   90.00
#
_symmetry.space_group_name_H-M   'P 1'
#
loop_
_entity.id
_entity.type
_entity.pdbx_description
1 polymer ?
#
loop_
_entity_poly.entity_id
_entity_poly.type
_entity_poly.pdbx_seq_one_letter_code
_entity_poly.pdbx_strand_id
1 'polypeptide(L)'
;MYWDRWKADEIKSQSIADILVDWIWASGVHGIKIPQDLLGVIPDGIVGPKTLAAVNSRNPRELFDQIKIARFDFIEDICRERPANNKFKRGWMNRINDISYVG
;
A
#
# COMPACT_ATOMS: atom_id res chain seq x y z
N MET A 1 4.13 4.50 15.10
CA MET A 1 3.03 5.36 14.56
C MET A 1 2.49 4.88 13.22
N TYR A 2 3.32 4.62 12.20
CA TYR A 2 2.84 4.10 10.90
C TYR A 2 2.74 2.56 10.86
N TRP A 3 3.73 1.89 11.46
CA TRP A 3 3.73 0.43 11.65
C TRP A 3 2.48 -0.05 12.39
N ASP A 4 2.19 0.59 13.53
CA ASP A 4 1.02 0.27 14.37
C ASP A 4 -0.32 0.56 13.68
N ARG A 5 -0.37 1.52 12.73
CA ARG A 5 -1.59 1.83 11.96
C ARG A 5 -1.99 0.68 11.03
N TRP A 6 -1.02 -0.07 10.53
CA TRP A 6 -1.26 -1.30 9.78
C TRP A 6 -1.33 -2.54 10.68
N LYS A 7 -1.10 -2.39 11.99
CA LYS A 7 -0.87 -3.51 12.90
C LYS A 7 0.10 -4.51 12.28
N ALA A 8 1.19 -3.97 11.74
CA ALA A 8 2.08 -4.69 10.84
C ALA A 8 2.76 -5.90 11.50
N ASP A 9 2.86 -5.94 12.83
CA ASP A 9 3.30 -7.12 13.59
C ASP A 9 2.35 -8.34 13.43
N GLU A 10 1.09 -8.11 13.06
CA GLU A 10 0.09 -9.15 12.81
C GLU A 10 0.08 -9.61 11.33
N ILE A 11 0.89 -9.02 10.47
CA ILE A 11 1.02 -9.39 9.05
C ILE A 11 2.10 -10.46 8.91
N LYS A 12 1.75 -11.60 8.31
CA LYS A 12 2.65 -12.77 8.21
C LYS A 12 3.83 -12.59 7.25
N SER A 13 3.69 -11.73 6.25
CA SER A 13 4.73 -11.47 5.25
C SER A 13 5.36 -10.11 5.50
N GLN A 14 6.67 -10.10 5.81
CA GLN A 14 7.43 -8.87 6.02
C GLN A 14 7.34 -7.94 4.80
N SER A 15 7.50 -8.48 3.59
CA SER A 15 7.38 -7.70 2.35
C SER A 15 6.03 -7.01 2.19
N ILE A 16 4.94 -7.66 2.60
CA ILE A 16 3.60 -7.05 2.59
C ILE A 16 3.51 -5.96 3.66
N ALA A 17 4.03 -6.21 4.86
CA ALA A 17 4.05 -5.22 5.93
C ALA A 17 4.81 -3.95 5.50
N ASP A 18 5.99 -4.12 4.90
CA ASP A 18 6.86 -3.02 4.45
C ASP A 18 6.20 -2.15 3.38
N ILE A 19 5.64 -2.75 2.32
CA ILE A 19 5.02 -1.98 1.23
C ILE A 19 3.77 -1.23 1.67
N LEU A 20 2.99 -1.81 2.60
CA LEU A 20 1.79 -1.20 3.15
C LEU A 20 2.11 -0.05 4.11
N VAL A 21 3.09 -0.25 4.99
CA VAL A 21 3.54 0.79 5.94
C VAL A 21 4.20 1.95 5.21
N ASP A 22 5.04 1.68 4.19
CA ASP A 22 5.62 2.74 3.36
C ASP A 22 4.54 3.58 2.67
N TRP A 23 3.45 2.95 2.22
CA TRP A 23 2.36 3.70 1.58
C TRP A 23 1.62 4.62 2.56
N ILE A 24 1.37 4.18 3.80
CA ILE A 24 0.83 5.11 4.82
C ILE A 24 1.81 6.26 5.07
N TRP A 25 3.10 5.96 5.21
CA TRP A 25 4.11 7.00 5.45
C TRP A 25 4.13 8.04 4.32
N ALA A 26 4.02 7.60 3.06
CA ALA A 26 4.06 8.47 1.89
C ALA A 26 2.73 9.19 1.58
N SER A 27 1.58 8.60 1.92
CA SER A 27 0.27 9.03 1.39
C SER A 27 -0.89 8.98 2.40
N GLY A 28 -0.59 8.76 3.68
CA GLY A 28 -1.58 8.78 4.76
C GLY A 28 -2.67 7.71 4.59
N VAL A 29 -3.93 8.11 4.76
CA VAL A 29 -5.08 7.19 4.79
C VAL A 29 -5.31 6.44 3.47
N HIS A 30 -4.81 6.96 2.35
CA HIS A 30 -4.88 6.28 1.05
C HIS A 30 -4.12 4.95 1.07
N GLY A 31 -3.03 4.88 1.83
CA GLY A 31 -2.27 3.64 2.06
C GLY A 31 -2.99 2.58 2.91
N ILE A 32 -4.22 2.85 3.37
CA ILE A 32 -5.11 1.85 4.01
C ILE A 32 -6.33 1.61 3.13
N LYS A 33 -7.03 2.67 2.70
CA LYS A 33 -8.30 2.55 1.99
C LYS A 33 -8.17 1.86 0.64
N ILE A 34 -7.11 2.15 -0.11
CA ILE A 34 -6.91 1.54 -1.43
C ILE A 34 -6.57 0.04 -1.27
N PRO A 35 -5.65 -0.38 -0.36
CA PRO A 35 -5.49 -1.80 -0.06
C PRO A 35 -6.75 -2.50 0.46
N GLN A 36 -7.57 -1.85 1.28
CA GLN A 36 -8.84 -2.43 1.75
C GLN A 36 -9.79 -2.73 0.58
N ASP A 37 -9.92 -1.79 -0.37
CA ASP A 37 -10.71 -1.98 -1.58
C ASP A 37 -10.16 -3.13 -2.45
N LEU A 38 -8.84 -3.16 -2.67
CA LEU A 38 -8.14 -4.26 -3.37
C LEU A 38 -8.39 -5.64 -2.72
N LEU A 39 -8.44 -5.68 -1.38
CA LEU A 39 -8.69 -6.91 -0.62
C LEU A 39 -10.17 -7.33 -0.62
N GLY A 40 -11.07 -6.46 -1.10
CA GLY A 40 -12.52 -6.69 -1.11
C GLY A 40 -13.18 -6.51 0.27
N VAL A 41 -12.54 -5.75 1.16
CA VAL A 41 -13.13 -5.36 2.45
C VAL A 41 -13.58 -3.90 2.42
N ILE A 42 -14.39 -3.49 3.39
CA ILE A 42 -14.89 -2.11 3.44
C ILE A 42 -13.70 -1.13 3.59
N PRO A 43 -13.55 -0.12 2.70
CA PRO A 43 -12.45 0.84 2.74
C PRO A 43 -12.70 1.96 3.77
N ASP A 44 -12.90 1.58 5.03
CA ASP A 44 -13.18 2.48 6.15
C ASP A 44 -11.92 3.20 6.68
N GLY A 45 -10.73 2.76 6.29
CA GLY A 45 -9.45 3.28 6.77
C GLY A 45 -9.02 2.74 8.14
N ILE A 46 -9.70 1.72 8.65
CA ILE A 46 -9.45 1.12 9.97
C ILE A 46 -8.94 -0.32 9.79
N VAL A 47 -7.70 -0.57 10.24
CA VAL A 47 -7.12 -1.93 10.18
C VAL A 47 -7.63 -2.78 11.35
N GLY A 48 -8.76 -3.45 11.09
CA GLY A 48 -9.39 -4.40 12.00
C GLY A 48 -9.07 -5.87 11.68
N PRO A 49 -9.61 -6.82 12.48
CA PRO A 49 -9.39 -8.25 12.27
C PRO A 49 -9.79 -8.75 10.87
N LYS A 50 -10.83 -8.17 10.27
CA LYS A 50 -11.26 -8.51 8.90
C LYS A 50 -10.22 -8.12 7.85
N THR A 51 -9.63 -6.94 7.95
CA THR A 51 -8.57 -6.47 7.04
C THR A 51 -7.32 -7.32 7.21
N LEU A 52 -6.89 -7.59 8.44
CA LEU A 52 -5.72 -8.44 8.72
C LEU A 52 -5.93 -9.87 8.22
N ALA A 53 -7.11 -10.44 8.43
CA ALA A 53 -7.45 -11.76 7.91
C ALA A 53 -7.37 -11.80 6.38
N ALA A 54 -7.91 -10.78 5.69
CA ALA A 54 -7.86 -10.68 4.24
C ALA A 54 -6.43 -10.53 3.70
N VAL A 55 -5.57 -9.73 4.37
CA VAL A 55 -4.14 -9.64 4.02
C VAL A 55 -3.47 -11.00 4.15
N ASN A 56 -3.63 -11.64 5.31
CA ASN A 56 -2.93 -12.88 5.66
C ASN A 56 -3.46 -14.13 4.94
N SER A 57 -4.62 -14.06 4.27
CA SER A 57 -5.19 -15.17 3.50
C SER A 57 -4.78 -15.17 2.03
N ARG A 58 -4.20 -14.08 1.51
CA ARG A 58 -3.80 -13.96 0.11
C ARG A 58 -2.40 -14.55 -0.12
N ASN A 59 -2.11 -14.93 -1.36
CA ASN A 59 -0.74 -15.22 -1.76
C ASN A 59 0.11 -13.95 -1.59
N PRO A 60 1.21 -14.00 -0.81
CA PRO A 60 1.97 -12.79 -0.47
C PRO A 60 2.69 -12.19 -1.67
N ARG A 61 3.11 -12.99 -2.65
CA ARG A 61 3.76 -12.46 -3.85
C ARG A 61 2.77 -11.75 -4.75
N GLU A 62 1.63 -12.39 -5.03
CA GLU A 62 0.58 -11.80 -5.86
C GLU A 62 0.02 -10.52 -5.23
N LEU A 63 -0.24 -10.53 -3.92
CA LEU A 63 -0.73 -9.36 -3.20
C LEU A 63 0.30 -8.22 -3.22
N PHE A 64 1.59 -8.53 -3.07
CA PHE A 64 2.65 -7.52 -3.14
C PHE A 64 2.66 -6.83 -4.51
N ASP A 65 2.60 -7.62 -5.59
CA ASP A 65 2.61 -7.10 -6.96
C ASP A 65 1.35 -6.25 -7.22
N GLN A 66 0.18 -6.69 -6.75
CA GLN A 66 -1.07 -5.92 -6.85
C GLN A 66 -1.02 -4.59 -6.08
N ILE A 67 -0.50 -4.60 -4.84
CA ILE A 67 -0.34 -3.37 -4.06
C ILE A 67 0.63 -2.42 -4.79
N LYS A 68 1.73 -2.94 -5.33
CA LYS A 68 2.72 -2.13 -6.06
C LYS A 68 2.11 -1.48 -7.30
N ILE A 69 1.28 -2.20 -8.05
CA ILE A 69 0.52 -1.66 -9.20
C ILE A 69 -0.44 -0.56 -8.73
N ALA A 70 -1.27 -0.83 -7.71
CA ALA A 70 -2.21 0.15 -7.18
C ALA A 70 -1.52 1.44 -6.68
N ARG A 71 -0.28 1.33 -6.20
CA ARG A 71 0.56 2.50 -5.86
C ARG A 71 0.98 3.30 -7.07
N PHE A 72 1.35 2.66 -8.18
CA PHE A 72 1.67 3.38 -9.41
C PHE A 72 0.44 4.11 -9.96
N ASP A 73 -0.71 3.44 -10.00
CA ASP A 73 -1.96 4.03 -10.46
C ASP A 73 -2.35 5.24 -9.61
N PHE A 74 -2.21 5.14 -8.28
CA PHE A 74 -2.42 6.27 -7.38
C PHE A 74 -1.50 7.47 -7.69
N ILE A 75 -0.22 7.22 -7.98
CA ILE A 75 0.72 8.28 -8.37
C ILE A 75 0.34 8.91 -9.71
N GLU A 76 -0.09 8.12 -10.68
CA GLU A 76 -0.59 8.61 -11.97
C GLU A 76 -1.82 9.50 -11.78
N ASP A 77 -2.78 9.05 -10.97
CA ASP A 77 -4.03 9.77 -10.71
C ASP A 77 -3.79 11.13 -10.06
N ILE A 78 -2.97 11.20 -9.00
CA ILE A 78 -2.67 12.50 -8.34
C ILE A 78 -1.87 13.45 -9.24
N CYS A 79 -1.13 12.92 -10.21
CA CYS A 79 -0.40 13.72 -11.20
C CYS A 79 -1.33 14.21 -12.31
N ARG A 80 -2.31 13.39 -12.70
CA ARG A 80 -3.37 13.78 -13.64
C ARG A 80 -4.27 14.86 -13.05
N GLU A 81 -4.69 14.70 -11.80
CA GLU A 81 -5.52 15.68 -11.08
C GLU A 81 -4.79 17.00 -10.82
N ARG A 82 -3.49 16.93 -10.49
CA ARG A 82 -2.66 18.11 -10.26
C ARG A 82 -1.34 17.99 -11.03
N PRO A 83 -1.28 18.51 -12.27
CA PRO A 83 -0.09 18.43 -13.12
C PRO A 83 1.18 19.04 -12.51
N ALA A 84 1.06 19.95 -11.54
CA ALA A 84 2.20 20.49 -10.78
C ALA A 84 2.99 19.41 -10.01
N ASN A 85 2.39 18.24 -9.76
CA ASN A 85 3.04 17.09 -9.11
C ASN A 85 3.97 16.31 -10.05
N ASN A 86 3.86 16.50 -11.38
CA ASN A 86 4.68 15.77 -12.36
C ASN A 86 6.19 15.91 -12.13
N LYS A 87 6.63 17.04 -11.54
CA LYS A 87 8.03 17.24 -11.15
C LYS A 87 8.55 16.23 -10.12
N PHE A 88 7.67 15.64 -9.31
CA PHE A 88 8.00 14.65 -8.28
C PHE A 88 7.76 13.20 -8.73
N LYS A 89 6.91 13.00 -9.75
CA LYS A 89 6.43 11.70 -10.24
C LYS A 89 7.54 10.66 -10.39
N ARG A 90 8.62 11.01 -11.11
CA ARG A 90 9.76 10.11 -11.34
C ARG A 90 10.42 9.67 -10.02
N GLY A 91 10.57 10.58 -9.06
CA GLY A 91 11.14 10.26 -7.75
C GLY A 91 10.25 9.33 -6.92
N TRP A 92 8.94 9.54 -6.96
CA TRP A 92 7.98 8.66 -6.29
C TRP A 92 7.95 7.26 -6.89
N MET A 93 7.94 7.17 -8.23
CA MET A 93 7.98 5.88 -8.93
C MET A 93 9.26 5.09 -8.63
N ASN A 94 10.42 5.76 -8.60
CA ASN A 94 11.68 5.10 -8.26
C ASN A 94 11.67 4.55 -6.83
N ARG A 95 11.15 5.30 -5.86
CA ARG A 95 11.02 4.83 -4.46
C ARG A 95 10.11 3.60 -4.34
N ILE A 96 8.99 3.58 -5.06
CA ILE A 96 8.11 2.41 -5.10
C ILE A 96 8.83 1.22 -5.74
N ASN A 97 9.62 1.45 -6.79
CA ASN A 97 10.39 0.41 -7.46
C ASN A 97 11.44 -0.25 -6.57
N ASP A 98 12.13 0.52 -5.73
CA ASP A 98 13.15 0.04 -4.79
C ASP A 98 12.60 -0.91 -3.72
N ILE A 99 11.30 -0.86 -3.43
CA ILE A 99 10.65 -1.84 -2.54
C ILE A 99 10.52 -3.15 -3.30
N SER A 100 11.26 -4.15 -2.87
CA SER A 100 11.30 -5.48 -3.49
C SER A 100 10.65 -6.53 -2.59
N TYR A 101 10.05 -7.53 -3.21
CA TYR A 101 9.55 -8.69 -2.49
C TYR A 101 10.73 -9.57 -2.06
N VAL A 102 10.87 -9.76 -0.75
CA VAL A 102 11.79 -10.70 -0.11
C VAL A 102 10.95 -11.72 0.68
N GLY A 103 11.12 -13.01 0.35
CA GLY A 103 10.35 -14.10 0.95
C GLY A 103 10.81 -15.45 0.44
#